data_AF-A0A2G6QLN8-F1
#
_entry.id   AF-A0A2G6QLN8-F1
#
_cell.length_a   1.000
_cell.length_b   1.000
_cell.length_c   1.000
_cell.angle_alpha   90.00
_cell.angle_beta   90.00
_cell.angle_gamma   90.00
#
_symmetry.space_group_name_H-M   'P 1'
#
loop_
_entity.id
_entity.type
_entity.pdbx_description
1 polymer ?
#
loop_
_entity_poly.entity_id
_entity_poly.type
_entity_poly.pdbx_seq_one_letter_code
_entity_poly.pdbx_strand_id
1 'polypeptide(L)'
;MQKKCYFSAMIFLLYLNVIISVVFSILLLVQNFSFNSVIASILGLAFSGALAFFSHEFINKKNLRGLNGMRRMLSYLALAMMAVFIISRAYLENSPYVMDILLAMLWFSIVVLSIITARILNEKRVHKYFPDAPEEGEKKRGFFSEFFEWVDAAVWALGIVFLLNIFIFQLYAIPSESMVPTFMIGDKVLGIKAASGPKFPLSSFRIPQLRKYKRGDVAIIRSPRYPITPESELKTFVSQLIYMFTFMQVNTNIDPATGKPKIDPLVKRIVGLPGEKIMLVDGILYKKTKSDTEFKPVKKDEEFAQWNLEELSPYDLRHVKRIPVKSEVLSRMESIEEKRKTVNFNVEHAEIEKALNEISDIRNKIDTVTDIDNFLGTNEYVVSLMFSSNMEIAEKILKTDGGLAWLRAFALSWTDSRINTPQKKDSLYELRCAQLNVLMKKNFVKLILRNIQLIAQNASIETVKADTQRQMLLTEADNYNLYLAYSYGRNMNVFPKETDSYIPENEYFMVGDNRFNSHDLRHGKTSIVPLDDGDIMPFVYPSNIDPQTLPAEKILGLAVFKFWPPSRFGAVK
;
A
#
# COMPACT_ATOMS: atom_id res chain seq x y z
N MET A 1 19.85 59.49 -12.02
CA MET A 1 18.61 58.99 -11.40
C MET A 1 18.54 57.46 -11.34
N GLN A 2 18.77 56.76 -12.46
CA GLN A 2 18.66 55.29 -12.56
C GLN A 2 19.54 54.48 -11.59
N LYS A 3 20.81 54.86 -11.38
CA LYS A 3 21.74 54.17 -10.45
C LYS A 3 21.31 54.22 -8.98
N LYS A 4 20.76 55.35 -8.51
CA LYS A 4 20.23 55.49 -7.13
C LYS A 4 18.98 54.64 -6.91
N CYS A 5 18.14 54.49 -7.94
CA CYS A 5 16.94 53.66 -7.90
C CYS A 5 17.28 52.16 -7.76
N TYR A 6 18.27 51.67 -8.52
CA TYR A 6 18.74 50.28 -8.43
C TYR A 6 19.41 49.96 -7.09
N PHE A 7 20.19 50.90 -6.55
CA PHE A 7 20.83 50.77 -5.25
C PHE A 7 19.81 50.65 -4.10
N SER A 8 18.80 51.52 -4.10
CA SER A 8 17.74 51.52 -3.08
C SER A 8 16.86 50.25 -3.14
N ALA A 9 16.47 49.82 -4.35
CA ALA A 9 15.68 48.59 -4.53
C ALA A 9 16.41 47.33 -4.04
N MET A 10 17.73 47.29 -4.16
CA MET A 10 18.54 46.16 -3.73
C MET A 10 18.75 46.12 -2.21
N ILE A 11 19.00 47.27 -1.59
CA ILE A 11 19.02 47.39 -0.12
C ILE A 11 17.69 46.93 0.45
N PHE A 12 16.58 47.31 -0.20
CA PHE A 12 15.25 46.83 0.17
C PHE A 12 15.14 45.30 0.08
N LEU A 13 15.55 44.68 -1.04
CA LEU A 13 15.52 43.20 -1.19
C LEU A 13 16.33 42.49 -0.11
N LEU A 14 17.48 43.05 0.26
CA LEU A 14 18.34 42.49 1.28
C LEU A 14 17.72 42.59 2.69
N TYR A 15 17.19 43.75 3.06
CA TYR A 15 16.49 43.91 4.34
C TYR A 15 15.21 43.07 4.37
N LEU A 16 14.53 42.91 3.24
CA LEU A 16 13.35 42.06 3.13
C LEU A 16 13.70 40.59 3.42
N ASN A 17 14.82 40.07 2.94
CA ASN A 17 15.28 38.71 3.29
C ASN A 17 15.48 38.56 4.82
N VAL A 18 16.15 39.53 5.45
CA VAL A 18 16.39 39.53 6.91
C VAL A 18 15.07 39.61 7.69
N ILE A 19 14.17 40.52 7.30
CA ILE A 19 12.88 40.69 7.98
C ILE A 19 12.06 39.40 7.88
N ILE A 20 11.95 38.81 6.69
CA ILE A 20 11.19 37.58 6.49
C ILE A 20 11.82 36.42 7.27
N SER A 21 13.16 36.30 7.33
CA SER A 21 13.82 35.23 8.10
C SER A 21 13.70 35.41 9.61
N VAL A 22 13.69 36.65 10.11
CA VAL A 22 13.40 36.97 11.52
C VAL A 22 11.95 36.62 11.86
N VAL A 23 10.99 37.06 11.03
CA VAL A 23 9.57 36.73 11.21
C VAL A 23 9.36 35.22 11.19
N PHE A 24 9.94 34.52 10.21
CA PHE A 24 9.93 33.07 10.13
C PHE A 24 10.42 32.42 11.44
N SER A 25 11.57 32.87 11.96
CA SER A 25 12.18 32.32 13.17
C SER A 25 11.33 32.56 14.42
N ILE A 26 10.66 33.71 14.53
CA ILE A 26 9.73 34.01 15.63
C ILE A 26 8.47 33.15 15.53
N LEU A 27 7.91 33.00 14.33
CA LEU A 27 6.68 32.23 14.10
C LEU A 27 6.85 30.73 14.35
N LEU A 28 8.08 30.21 14.46
CA LEU A 28 8.33 28.82 14.87
C LEU A 28 7.76 28.48 16.26
N LEU A 29 7.63 29.49 17.14
CA LEU A 29 7.14 29.36 18.51
C LEU A 29 5.60 29.43 18.61
N VAL A 30 4.95 30.04 17.62
CA VAL A 30 3.51 30.29 17.65
C VAL A 30 2.76 28.97 17.49
N GLN A 31 1.89 28.66 18.46
CA GLN A 31 1.18 27.38 18.54
C GLN A 31 2.10 26.15 18.57
N ASN A 32 3.36 26.34 18.96
CA ASN A 32 4.37 25.28 19.10
C ASN A 32 5.46 25.74 20.10
N PHE A 33 5.14 25.78 21.39
CA PHE A 33 6.09 26.20 22.43
C PHE A 33 6.75 24.99 23.10
N SER A 34 7.74 24.40 22.43
CA SER A 34 8.50 23.23 22.87
C SER A 34 9.98 23.59 23.01
N PHE A 35 10.75 22.76 23.72
CA PHE A 35 12.20 22.95 23.83
C PHE A 35 12.88 23.02 22.45
N ASN A 36 12.46 22.15 21.52
CA ASN A 36 12.98 22.12 20.16
C ASN A 36 12.64 23.40 19.37
N SER A 37 11.43 23.94 19.52
CA SER A 37 11.04 25.16 18.81
C SER A 37 11.75 26.40 19.35
N VAL A 38 12.02 26.46 20.67
CA VAL A 38 12.83 27.51 21.29
C VAL A 38 14.26 27.49 20.75
N ILE A 39 14.91 26.33 20.73
CA ILE A 39 16.24 26.18 20.14
C ILE A 39 16.23 26.58 18.66
N ALA A 40 15.27 26.07 17.89
CA ALA A 40 15.14 26.39 16.48
C ALA A 40 14.97 27.89 16.22
N SER A 41 14.15 28.57 17.03
CA SER A 41 13.93 30.01 16.95
C SER A 41 15.22 30.79 17.25
N ILE A 42 15.95 30.42 18.32
CA ILE A 42 17.23 31.04 18.68
C ILE A 42 18.26 30.88 17.55
N LEU A 43 18.40 29.67 17.00
CA LEU A 43 19.30 29.39 15.89
C LEU A 43 18.91 30.18 14.63
N GLY A 44 17.62 30.27 14.32
CA GLY A 44 17.11 31.02 13.17
C GLY A 44 17.33 32.53 13.31
N LEU A 45 17.10 33.08 14.51
CA LEU A 45 17.38 34.48 14.84
C LEU A 45 18.88 34.78 14.81
N ALA A 46 19.72 33.88 15.32
CA ALA A 46 21.18 34.03 15.26
C ALA A 46 21.68 34.07 13.80
N PHE A 47 21.18 33.16 12.95
CA PHE A 47 21.52 33.14 11.53
C PHE A 47 21.05 34.42 10.80
N SER A 48 19.80 34.84 11.07
CA SER A 48 19.24 36.07 10.52
C SER A 48 20.01 37.31 10.98
N GLY A 49 20.43 37.35 12.24
CA GLY A 49 21.26 38.42 12.81
C GLY A 49 22.64 38.47 12.18
N ALA A 50 23.28 37.32 11.92
CA ALA A 50 24.56 37.25 11.19
C ALA A 50 24.42 37.79 9.76
N LEU A 51 23.34 37.43 9.05
CA LEU A 51 23.03 38.00 7.73
C LEU A 51 22.86 39.52 7.83
N ALA A 52 22.12 40.03 8.82
CA ALA A 52 21.92 41.47 9.01
C ALA A 52 23.25 42.18 9.30
N PHE A 53 24.11 41.60 10.14
CA PHE A 53 25.42 42.12 10.49
C PHE A 53 26.32 42.26 9.26
N PHE A 54 26.53 41.18 8.49
CA PHE A 54 27.40 41.24 7.30
C PHE A 54 26.85 42.16 6.22
N SER A 55 25.52 42.21 6.09
CA SER A 55 24.87 43.12 5.15
C SER A 55 25.09 44.58 5.53
N HIS A 56 24.93 44.92 6.82
CA HIS A 56 25.22 46.25 7.34
C HIS A 56 26.70 46.61 7.19
N GLU A 57 27.59 45.66 7.49
CA GLU A 57 29.03 45.82 7.32
C GLU A 57 29.38 46.12 5.85
N PHE A 58 28.80 45.39 4.90
CA PHE A 58 29.02 45.63 3.48
C PHE A 58 28.45 46.97 3.01
N ILE A 59 27.20 47.30 3.37
CA ILE A 59 26.54 48.52 2.93
C ILE A 59 27.27 49.77 3.45
N ASN A 60 27.74 49.74 4.69
CA ASN A 60 28.36 50.92 5.33
C ASN A 60 29.87 50.98 5.17
N LYS A 61 30.58 49.86 5.32
CA LYS A 61 32.05 49.83 5.26
C LYS A 61 32.59 49.46 3.87
N LYS A 62 31.74 48.93 2.97
CA LYS A 62 32.10 48.52 1.60
C LYS A 62 33.34 47.61 1.56
N ASN A 63 33.50 46.76 2.57
CA ASN A 63 34.66 45.89 2.71
C ASN A 63 34.40 44.48 2.13
N LEU A 64 35.48 43.79 1.76
CA LEU A 64 35.39 42.47 1.13
C LEU A 64 34.84 41.41 2.10
N ARG A 65 35.14 41.55 3.40
CA ARG A 65 34.62 40.67 4.45
C ARG A 65 33.10 40.69 4.53
N GLY A 66 32.50 41.89 4.54
CA GLY A 66 31.05 42.07 4.55
C GLY A 66 30.40 41.49 3.31
N LEU A 67 30.97 41.74 2.12
CA LEU A 67 30.47 41.20 0.85
C LEU A 67 30.45 39.66 0.84
N ASN A 68 31.57 39.05 1.19
CA ASN A 68 31.71 37.59 1.21
C ASN A 68 30.83 36.94 2.29
N GLY A 69 30.80 37.53 3.49
CA GLY A 69 29.94 37.07 4.58
C GLY A 69 28.47 37.13 4.21
N MET A 70 28.03 38.25 3.63
CA MET A 70 26.65 38.44 3.16
C MET A 70 26.27 37.44 2.07
N ARG A 71 27.10 37.26 1.04
CA ARG A 71 26.87 36.27 -0.03
C ARG A 71 26.73 34.87 0.53
N ARG A 72 27.61 34.49 1.47
CA ARG A 72 27.59 33.18 2.12
C ARG A 72 26.33 32.98 2.97
N MET A 73 25.97 33.95 3.81
CA MET A 73 24.74 33.84 4.60
C MET A 73 23.49 33.73 3.69
N LEU A 74 23.43 34.48 2.60
CA LEU A 74 22.34 34.40 1.63
C LEU A 74 22.28 33.03 0.91
N SER A 75 23.41 32.44 0.54
CA SER A 75 23.43 31.14 -0.16
C SER A 75 22.94 30.00 0.73
N TYR A 76 23.07 30.13 2.05
CA TYR A 76 22.63 29.14 3.04
C TYR A 76 21.31 29.48 3.72
N LEU A 77 20.76 30.69 3.54
CA LEU A 77 19.57 31.17 4.26
C LEU A 77 18.39 30.19 4.14
N ALA A 78 18.05 29.76 2.92
CA ALA A 78 16.96 28.81 2.71
C ALA A 78 17.21 27.45 3.39
N LEU A 79 18.44 26.93 3.34
CA LEU A 79 18.80 25.67 3.99
C LEU A 79 18.76 25.79 5.52
N ALA A 80 19.27 26.90 6.06
CA ALA A 80 19.23 27.20 7.49
C ALA A 80 17.79 27.30 8.01
N MET A 81 16.91 28.02 7.29
CA MET A 81 15.50 28.15 7.65
C MET A 81 14.74 26.81 7.56
N MET A 82 15.07 25.97 6.58
CA MET A 82 14.54 24.60 6.51
C MET A 82 15.00 23.75 7.69
N ALA A 83 16.28 23.83 8.07
CA ALA A 83 16.84 23.06 9.18
C ALA A 83 16.17 23.43 10.51
N VAL A 84 16.02 24.73 10.81
CA VAL A 84 15.34 25.16 12.04
C VAL A 84 13.85 24.81 12.02
N PHE A 85 13.19 24.84 10.86
CA PHE A 85 11.82 24.34 10.75
C PHE A 85 11.71 22.88 11.16
N ILE A 86 12.56 22.01 10.62
CA ILE A 86 12.58 20.57 10.92
C ILE A 86 12.83 20.35 12.41
N ILE A 87 13.81 21.05 12.99
CA ILE A 87 14.10 20.97 14.43
C ILE A 87 12.85 21.36 15.22
N SER A 88 12.20 22.47 14.87
CA SER A 88 11.01 22.95 15.59
C SER A 88 9.82 21.98 15.56
N ARG A 89 9.75 21.10 14.55
CA ARG A 89 8.67 20.12 14.35
C ARG A 89 9.02 18.71 14.80
N ALA A 90 10.26 18.47 15.22
CA ALA A 90 10.68 17.19 15.76
C ALA A 90 9.85 16.84 17.01
N TYR A 91 9.24 15.65 17.00
CA TYR A 91 8.35 15.11 18.05
C TYR A 91 7.02 15.83 18.25
N LEU A 92 6.61 16.73 17.36
CA LEU A 92 5.33 17.42 17.51
C LEU A 92 4.16 16.52 17.10
N GLU A 93 3.23 16.27 18.03
CA GLU A 93 2.04 15.42 17.78
C GLU A 93 1.09 15.98 16.73
N ASN A 94 0.68 17.23 16.91
CA ASN A 94 -0.27 17.89 16.04
C ASN A 94 0.35 19.18 15.53
N SER A 95 0.97 19.10 14.35
CA SER A 95 1.58 20.29 13.75
C SER A 95 0.50 21.29 13.32
N PRO A 96 0.58 22.56 13.76
CA PRO A 96 -0.44 23.57 13.51
C PRO A 96 -0.52 23.88 12.01
N TYR A 97 -1.56 23.34 11.35
CA TYR A 97 -1.70 23.36 9.89
C TYR A 97 -1.59 24.75 9.26
N VAL A 98 -2.28 25.74 9.84
CA VAL A 98 -2.25 27.13 9.34
C VAL A 98 -0.84 27.73 9.48
N MET A 99 -0.17 27.48 10.61
CA MET A 99 1.19 27.97 10.83
C MET A 99 2.20 27.27 9.91
N ASP A 100 2.02 25.99 9.63
CA ASP A 100 2.86 25.26 8.68
C ASP A 100 2.72 25.81 7.26
N ILE A 101 1.51 26.16 6.83
CA ILE A 101 1.27 26.84 5.54
C ILE A 101 2.01 28.18 5.52
N LEU A 102 1.82 29.02 6.54
CA LEU A 102 2.46 30.34 6.63
C LEU A 102 3.99 30.22 6.59
N LEU A 103 4.56 29.35 7.40
CA LEU A 103 6.01 29.11 7.44
C LEU A 103 6.50 28.56 6.09
N ALA A 104 5.80 27.61 5.47
CA ALA A 104 6.18 27.11 4.15
C ALA A 104 6.17 28.23 3.09
N MET A 105 5.16 29.10 3.08
CA MET A 105 5.09 30.25 2.15
C MET A 105 6.22 31.26 2.39
N LEU A 106 6.54 31.55 3.66
CA LEU A 106 7.68 32.39 4.02
C LEU A 106 8.99 31.74 3.55
N TRP A 107 9.16 30.43 3.73
CA TRP A 107 10.33 29.70 3.27
C TRP A 107 10.48 29.75 1.74
N PHE A 108 9.40 29.53 0.98
CA PHE A 108 9.44 29.68 -0.49
C PHE A 108 9.78 31.11 -0.90
N SER A 109 9.27 32.10 -0.17
CA SER A 109 9.62 33.51 -0.39
C SER A 109 11.10 33.76 -0.15
N ILE A 110 11.67 33.21 0.93
CA ILE A 110 13.11 33.26 1.23
C ILE A 110 13.92 32.61 0.12
N VAL A 111 13.52 31.44 -0.40
CA VAL A 111 14.21 30.77 -1.51
C VAL A 111 14.27 31.68 -2.75
N VAL A 112 13.13 32.23 -3.17
CA VAL A 112 13.05 33.09 -4.36
C VAL A 112 13.86 34.37 -4.16
N LEU A 113 13.69 35.05 -3.03
CA LEU A 113 14.40 36.28 -2.72
C LEU A 113 15.91 36.06 -2.57
N SER A 114 16.34 34.95 -1.98
CA SER A 114 17.75 34.58 -1.86
C SER A 114 18.37 34.32 -3.23
N ILE A 115 17.67 33.61 -4.13
CA ILE A 115 18.15 33.37 -5.51
C ILE A 115 18.27 34.69 -6.28
N ILE A 116 17.27 35.58 -6.19
CA ILE A 116 17.30 36.88 -6.86
C ILE A 116 18.46 37.73 -6.33
N THR A 117 18.59 37.82 -5.01
CA THR A 117 19.62 38.64 -4.35
C THR A 117 21.02 38.09 -4.63
N ALA A 118 21.22 36.77 -4.57
CA ALA A 118 22.49 36.13 -4.91
C ALA A 118 22.89 36.35 -6.38
N ARG A 119 21.92 36.29 -7.31
CA ARG A 119 22.19 36.59 -8.73
C ARG A 119 22.60 38.03 -8.98
N ILE A 120 22.09 38.97 -8.18
CA ILE A 120 22.44 40.40 -8.26
C ILE A 120 23.84 40.63 -7.67
N LEU A 121 24.13 39.98 -6.55
CA LEU A 121 25.39 40.09 -5.81
C LEU A 121 26.55 39.33 -6.45
N ASN A 122 26.32 38.56 -7.51
CA ASN A 122 27.37 37.85 -8.24
C ASN A 122 28.46 38.82 -8.71
N GLU A 123 29.74 38.40 -8.69
CA GLU A 123 30.94 39.18 -9.02
C GLU A 123 30.78 40.02 -10.31
N LYS A 124 30.20 39.44 -11.35
CA LYS A 124 29.99 40.12 -12.64
C LYS A 124 28.97 41.26 -12.61
N ARG A 125 28.06 41.26 -11.63
CA ARG A 125 26.92 42.18 -11.55
C ARG A 125 26.99 43.11 -10.35
N VAL A 126 27.77 42.77 -9.32
CA VAL A 126 27.85 43.55 -8.08
C VAL A 126 28.19 45.02 -8.38
N HIS A 127 29.17 45.30 -9.25
CA HIS A 127 29.56 46.67 -9.61
C HIS A 127 28.49 47.45 -10.40
N LYS A 128 27.51 46.76 -11.02
CA LYS A 128 26.37 47.42 -11.66
C LYS A 128 25.44 48.06 -10.63
N TYR A 129 25.28 47.42 -9.48
CA TYR A 129 24.35 47.85 -8.43
C TYR A 129 25.04 48.53 -7.26
N PHE A 130 26.29 48.17 -6.99
CA PHE A 130 27.22 48.74 -6.01
C PHE A 130 28.50 49.19 -6.73
N PRO A 131 28.55 50.38 -7.34
CA PRO A 131 29.74 50.85 -8.07
C PRO A 131 31.00 50.85 -7.20
N ASP A 132 30.84 51.14 -5.92
CA ASP A 132 31.92 51.20 -4.92
C ASP A 132 32.14 49.85 -4.20
N ALA A 133 31.66 48.74 -4.76
CA ALA A 133 31.96 47.42 -4.21
C ALA A 133 33.48 47.18 -4.26
N PRO A 134 34.05 46.53 -3.23
CA PRO A 134 35.48 46.23 -3.19
C PRO A 134 35.86 45.31 -4.35
N GLU A 135 36.99 45.59 -4.99
CA GLU A 135 37.54 44.69 -6.01
C GLU A 135 38.02 43.39 -5.36
N GLU A 136 37.63 42.28 -5.96
CA GLU A 136 38.02 40.94 -5.53
C GLU A 136 39.42 40.63 -6.09
N GLY A 137 40.45 40.80 -5.26
CA GLY A 137 41.83 40.44 -5.63
C GLY A 137 42.06 38.93 -5.69
N GLU A 138 43.17 38.50 -6.29
CA GLU A 138 43.55 37.08 -6.34
C GLU A 138 43.64 36.49 -4.92
N LYS A 139 42.77 35.52 -4.62
CA LYS A 139 42.82 34.77 -3.36
C LYS A 139 44.16 34.04 -3.30
N LYS A 140 45.01 34.34 -2.29
CA LYS A 140 46.16 33.50 -1.96
C LYS A 140 45.65 32.13 -1.50
N ARG A 141 45.76 31.12 -2.36
CA ARG A 141 45.30 29.76 -2.11
C ARG A 141 46.27 29.05 -1.16
N GLY A 142 45.91 29.00 0.11
CA GLY A 142 46.56 28.12 1.09
C GLY A 142 45.81 26.79 1.19
N PHE A 143 46.52 25.71 1.52
CA PHE A 143 45.94 24.36 1.67
C PHE A 143 44.67 24.31 2.53
N PHE A 144 44.66 25.00 3.68
CA PHE A 144 43.49 25.06 4.55
C PHE A 144 42.29 25.79 3.90
N SER A 145 42.54 26.84 3.12
CA SER A 145 41.49 27.54 2.38
C SER A 145 40.84 26.64 1.33
N GLU A 146 41.64 25.86 0.60
CA GLU A 146 41.14 24.90 -0.40
C GLU A 146 40.29 23.80 0.24
N PHE A 147 40.73 23.25 1.37
CA PHE A 147 39.95 22.26 2.12
C PHE A 147 38.58 22.81 2.55
N PHE A 148 38.52 24.01 3.12
CA PHE A 148 37.24 24.61 3.52
C PHE A 148 36.34 24.96 2.34
N GLU A 149 36.90 25.35 1.19
CA GLU A 149 36.12 25.55 -0.04
C GLU A 149 35.49 24.24 -0.55
N TRP A 150 36.22 23.12 -0.50
CA TRP A 150 35.66 21.80 -0.81
C TRP A 150 34.57 21.37 0.17
N VAL A 151 34.75 21.61 1.47
CA VAL A 151 33.74 21.32 2.49
C VAL A 151 32.47 22.17 2.26
N ASP A 152 32.63 23.46 1.97
CA ASP A 152 31.51 24.37 1.69
C ASP A 152 30.72 23.89 0.45
N ALA A 153 31.43 23.53 -0.63
CA ALA A 153 30.81 22.97 -1.83
C ALA A 153 30.06 21.65 -1.53
N ALA A 154 30.63 20.77 -0.71
CA ALA A 154 29.99 19.51 -0.32
C ALA A 154 28.71 19.75 0.50
N VAL A 155 28.75 20.65 1.50
CA VAL A 155 27.55 21.00 2.31
C VAL A 155 26.44 21.55 1.40
N TRP A 156 26.79 22.43 0.45
CA TRP A 156 25.81 23.00 -0.47
C TRP A 156 25.20 21.94 -1.40
N ALA A 157 26.02 21.05 -1.94
CA ALA A 157 25.56 19.93 -2.77
C ALA A 157 24.63 18.99 -1.99
N LEU A 158 25.01 18.60 -0.77
CA LEU A 158 24.20 17.75 0.11
C LEU A 158 22.87 18.44 0.48
N GLY A 159 22.88 19.73 0.75
CA GLY A 159 21.68 20.53 1.04
C GLY A 159 20.71 20.59 -0.14
N ILE A 160 21.21 20.76 -1.38
CA ILE A 160 20.36 20.70 -2.56
C ILE A 160 19.79 19.32 -2.78
N VAL A 161 20.62 18.28 -2.72
CA VAL A 161 20.16 16.89 -2.86
C VAL A 161 19.08 16.59 -1.82
N PHE A 162 19.26 17.07 -0.59
CA PHE A 162 18.25 16.97 0.47
C PHE A 162 16.92 17.64 0.09
N LEU A 163 16.94 18.89 -0.40
CA LEU A 163 15.72 19.58 -0.86
C LEU A 163 15.06 18.88 -2.07
N LEU A 164 15.86 18.40 -3.02
CA LEU A 164 15.37 17.62 -4.15
C LEU A 164 14.67 16.33 -3.69
N ASN A 165 15.20 15.68 -2.65
CA ASN A 165 14.61 14.47 -2.07
C ASN A 165 13.29 14.71 -1.32
N ILE A 166 13.15 15.88 -0.69
CA ILE A 166 11.88 16.27 -0.08
C ILE A 166 10.84 16.57 -1.16
N PHE A 167 11.18 17.41 -2.14
CA PHE A 167 10.17 18.03 -3.01
C PHE A 167 10.02 17.43 -4.40
N ILE A 168 11.09 16.88 -4.98
CA ILE A 168 11.10 16.53 -6.41
C ILE A 168 11.07 15.03 -6.63
N PHE A 169 12.10 14.31 -6.18
CA PHE A 169 12.24 12.89 -6.43
C PHE A 169 13.03 12.20 -5.33
N GLN A 170 12.81 10.91 -5.10
CA GLN A 170 13.59 10.10 -4.17
C GLN A 170 13.94 8.75 -4.79
N LEU A 171 15.12 8.23 -4.47
CA LEU A 171 15.56 6.91 -4.91
C LEU A 171 15.15 5.85 -3.87
N TYR A 172 14.65 4.72 -4.35
CA TYR A 172 14.22 3.60 -3.52
C TYR A 172 14.80 2.30 -4.05
N ALA A 173 15.26 1.41 -3.17
CA ALA A 173 15.53 0.02 -3.54
C ALA A 173 14.30 -0.84 -3.23
N ILE A 174 13.96 -1.74 -4.15
CA ILE A 174 12.81 -2.64 -4.02
C ILE A 174 13.18 -3.83 -3.12
N PRO A 175 12.53 -4.00 -1.96
CA PRO A 175 12.91 -5.03 -1.00
C PRO A 175 12.08 -6.32 -1.12
N SER A 176 11.00 -6.31 -1.91
CA SER A 176 9.99 -7.39 -1.94
C SER A 176 9.58 -7.76 -3.37
N GLU A 177 8.96 -8.93 -3.51
CA GLU A 177 8.54 -9.51 -4.80
C GLU A 177 7.11 -9.15 -5.21
N SER A 178 6.43 -8.30 -4.44
CA SER A 178 5.02 -7.94 -4.68
C SER A 178 4.76 -7.25 -6.03
N MET A 179 5.80 -6.72 -6.67
CA MET A 179 5.71 -6.03 -7.95
C MET A 179 6.40 -6.81 -9.09
N VAL A 180 6.74 -8.09 -8.88
CA VAL A 180 7.28 -8.94 -9.95
C VAL A 180 6.20 -9.17 -11.02
N PRO A 181 6.49 -9.05 -12.32
CA PRO A 181 7.83 -8.87 -12.92
C PRO A 181 8.29 -7.43 -13.12
N THR A 182 7.41 -6.43 -12.91
CA THR A 182 7.72 -5.01 -13.10
C THR A 182 8.97 -4.58 -12.33
N PHE A 183 9.06 -4.98 -11.06
CA PHE A 183 10.22 -4.80 -10.20
C PHE A 183 10.69 -6.12 -9.58
N MET A 184 11.99 -6.36 -9.66
CA MET A 184 12.66 -7.45 -8.94
C MET A 184 13.24 -6.96 -7.63
N ILE A 185 13.52 -7.88 -6.70
CA ILE A 185 14.27 -7.55 -5.50
C ILE A 185 15.63 -6.96 -5.90
N GLY A 186 15.98 -5.81 -5.34
CA GLY A 186 17.24 -5.10 -5.60
C GLY A 186 17.19 -4.12 -6.76
N ASP A 187 16.10 -4.06 -7.54
CA ASP A 187 15.88 -2.96 -8.48
C ASP A 187 15.89 -1.64 -7.71
N LYS A 188 16.54 -0.61 -8.27
CA LYS A 188 16.50 0.76 -7.73
C LYS A 188 15.68 1.64 -8.64
N VAL A 189 14.71 2.32 -8.05
CA VAL A 189 13.68 3.08 -8.74
C VAL A 189 13.69 4.55 -8.33
N LEU A 190 13.37 5.40 -9.29
CA LEU A 190 13.16 6.82 -9.09
C LEU A 190 11.66 7.07 -8.83
N GLY A 191 11.35 7.54 -7.63
CA GLY A 191 10.02 8.00 -7.24
C GLY A 191 9.87 9.50 -7.43
N ILE A 192 9.00 9.95 -8.34
CA ILE A 192 8.69 11.37 -8.52
C ILE A 192 7.64 11.80 -7.48
N LYS A 193 7.99 12.78 -6.65
CA LYS A 193 7.17 13.31 -5.56
C LYS A 193 6.45 14.60 -5.95
N ALA A 194 7.06 15.42 -6.81
CA ALA A 194 6.54 16.73 -7.19
C ALA A 194 5.07 16.67 -7.66
N ALA A 195 4.75 15.72 -8.54
CA ALA A 195 3.39 15.56 -9.08
C ALA A 195 2.37 15.08 -8.02
N SER A 196 2.84 14.35 -7.02
CA SER A 196 2.03 13.84 -5.92
C SER A 196 1.66 14.91 -4.91
N GLY A 197 2.42 16.01 -4.82
CA GLY A 197 2.30 16.99 -3.75
C GLY A 197 3.13 16.54 -2.55
N PRO A 198 4.44 16.81 -2.50
CA PRO A 198 5.25 16.39 -1.35
C PRO A 198 4.77 17.05 -0.05
N LYS A 199 4.84 16.32 1.06
CA LYS A 199 4.64 16.90 2.40
C LYS A 199 5.84 17.77 2.77
N PHE A 200 5.58 18.92 3.38
CA PHE A 200 6.65 19.71 3.96
C PHE A 200 7.18 18.97 5.21
N PRO A 201 8.51 18.93 5.45
CA PRO A 201 9.13 17.98 6.38
C PRO A 201 8.53 18.02 7.79
N LEU A 202 8.13 16.87 8.33
CA LEU A 202 7.58 16.75 9.70
C LEU A 202 6.38 17.67 9.98
N SER A 203 5.61 18.03 8.95
CA SER A 203 4.49 18.96 9.06
C SER A 203 3.19 18.35 8.53
N SER A 204 2.06 18.94 8.91
CA SER A 204 0.75 18.56 8.37
C SER A 204 0.52 19.18 6.98
N PHE A 205 1.30 20.19 6.60
CA PHE A 205 1.18 20.85 5.30
C PHE A 205 1.75 19.99 4.15
N ARG A 206 1.00 19.96 3.04
CA ARG A 206 1.36 19.29 1.79
C ARG A 206 1.21 20.28 0.65
N ILE A 207 2.18 20.29 -0.26
CA ILE A 207 2.04 21.05 -1.51
C ILE A 207 0.84 20.48 -2.29
N PRO A 208 -0.02 21.32 -2.89
CA PRO A 208 -1.15 20.84 -3.68
C PRO A 208 -0.73 19.81 -4.74
N GLN A 209 -1.50 18.73 -4.83
CA GLN A 209 -1.27 17.69 -5.82
C GLN A 209 -1.45 18.25 -7.24
N LEU A 210 -0.41 18.15 -8.07
CA LEU A 210 -0.41 18.73 -9.42
C LEU A 210 -1.09 17.82 -10.46
N ARG A 211 -1.23 16.52 -10.18
CA ARG A 211 -1.81 15.54 -11.09
C ARG A 211 -2.66 14.53 -10.35
N LYS A 212 -3.88 14.24 -10.84
CA LYS A 212 -4.68 13.08 -10.41
C LYS A 212 -4.03 11.77 -10.85
N TYR A 213 -4.07 10.77 -9.99
CA TYR A 213 -3.50 9.46 -10.30
C TYR A 213 -4.40 8.69 -11.27
N LYS A 214 -3.77 7.87 -12.11
CA LYS A 214 -4.43 7.09 -13.14
C LYS A 214 -4.27 5.60 -12.87
N ARG A 215 -5.20 4.82 -13.39
CA ARG A 215 -5.11 3.36 -13.36
C ARG A 215 -3.83 2.89 -14.05
N GLY A 216 -3.12 2.01 -13.39
CA GLY A 216 -1.81 1.50 -13.83
C GLY A 216 -0.63 2.32 -13.32
N ASP A 217 -0.83 3.53 -12.77
CA ASP A 217 0.27 4.26 -12.13
C ASP A 217 0.83 3.41 -10.97
N VAL A 218 2.16 3.38 -10.85
CA VAL A 218 2.84 2.65 -9.78
C VAL A 218 3.17 3.62 -8.65
N ALA A 219 2.46 3.50 -7.55
CA ALA A 219 2.53 4.38 -6.40
C ALA A 219 3.48 3.85 -5.33
N ILE A 220 4.25 4.78 -4.75
CA ILE A 220 5.03 4.56 -3.52
C ILE A 220 4.18 5.09 -2.38
N ILE A 221 3.82 4.23 -1.44
CA ILE A 221 2.85 4.52 -0.39
C ILE A 221 3.43 4.27 0.99
N ARG A 222 2.97 5.01 1.99
CA ARG A 222 3.16 4.60 3.38
C ARG A 222 2.28 3.38 3.66
N SER A 223 2.86 2.36 4.28
CA SER A 223 2.11 1.16 4.63
C SER A 223 1.01 1.47 5.66
N PRO A 224 -0.26 1.07 5.41
CA PRO A 224 -1.35 1.30 6.36
C PRO A 224 -1.22 0.46 7.64
N ARG A 225 -0.35 -0.57 7.64
CA ARG A 225 -0.14 -1.47 8.77
C ARG A 225 0.61 -0.84 9.93
N TYR A 226 1.35 0.24 9.68
CA TYR A 226 2.17 0.88 10.69
C TYR A 226 1.51 2.19 11.15
N PRO A 227 1.30 2.37 12.46
CA PRO A 227 0.74 3.61 12.97
C PRO A 227 1.69 4.78 12.67
N ILE A 228 1.11 5.95 12.41
CA ILE A 228 1.85 7.18 12.19
C ILE A 228 1.85 7.96 13.49
N THR A 229 2.91 7.77 14.27
CA THR A 229 3.21 8.56 15.48
C THR A 229 4.34 9.56 15.19
N PRO A 230 4.48 10.67 15.93
CA PRO A 230 5.54 11.66 15.69
C PRO A 230 6.94 11.07 15.77
N GLU A 231 7.17 10.17 16.72
CA GLU A 231 8.43 9.43 16.84
C GLU A 231 8.70 8.58 15.60
N SER A 232 7.68 7.87 15.11
CA SER A 232 7.81 7.06 13.90
C SER A 232 8.04 7.92 12.65
N GLU A 233 7.45 9.12 12.58
CA GLU A 233 7.66 10.07 11.49
C GLU A 233 9.07 10.62 11.49
N LEU A 234 9.56 11.06 12.65
CA LEU A 234 10.92 11.54 12.80
C LEU A 234 11.93 10.43 12.51
N LYS A 235 11.73 9.23 13.05
CA LYS A 235 12.59 8.06 12.78
C LYS A 235 12.60 7.75 11.28
N THR A 236 11.43 7.72 10.64
CA THR A 236 11.33 7.47 9.20
C THR A 236 12.05 8.56 8.39
N PHE A 237 11.88 9.83 8.76
CA PHE A 237 12.54 10.96 8.11
C PHE A 237 14.07 10.86 8.25
N VAL A 238 14.59 10.67 9.46
CA VAL A 238 16.04 10.53 9.72
C VAL A 238 16.61 9.28 9.04
N SER A 239 15.91 8.14 9.10
CA SER A 239 16.30 6.93 8.38
C SER A 239 16.38 7.16 6.87
N GLN A 240 15.45 7.92 6.28
CA GLN A 240 15.50 8.27 4.86
C GLN A 240 16.71 9.15 4.52
N LEU A 241 17.13 10.05 5.42
CA LEU A 241 18.34 10.84 5.24
C LEU A 241 19.61 10.01 5.31
N ILE A 242 19.72 9.13 6.31
CA ILE A 242 20.85 8.19 6.42
C ILE A 242 20.89 7.31 5.17
N TYR A 243 19.75 6.76 4.75
CA TYR A 243 19.64 5.94 3.56
C TYR A 243 20.08 6.70 2.30
N MET A 244 19.71 7.98 2.19
CA MET A 244 20.12 8.84 1.08
C MET A 244 21.63 9.10 1.08
N PHE A 245 22.19 9.55 2.20
CA PHE A 245 23.62 9.89 2.30
C PHE A 245 24.55 8.69 2.24
N THR A 246 24.03 7.48 2.52
CA THR A 246 24.74 6.21 2.35
C THR A 246 24.46 5.56 1.00
N PHE A 247 23.90 6.29 0.02
CA PHE A 247 23.59 5.77 -1.32
C PHE A 247 22.78 4.47 -1.31
N MET A 248 21.77 4.41 -0.45
CA MET A 248 20.86 3.29 -0.25
C MET A 248 21.50 2.05 0.40
N GLN A 249 22.68 2.17 1.02
CA GLN A 249 23.39 1.04 1.64
C GLN A 249 22.90 0.74 3.06
N VAL A 250 22.50 1.75 3.84
CA VAL A 250 22.14 1.58 5.25
C VAL A 250 20.67 1.91 5.48
N ASN A 251 19.86 0.91 5.84
CA ASN A 251 18.47 1.10 6.26
C ASN A 251 18.32 0.91 7.77
N THR A 252 18.12 1.99 8.51
CA THR A 252 17.94 2.00 9.97
C THR A 252 16.49 1.91 10.42
N ASN A 253 15.53 1.88 9.47
CA ASN A 253 14.11 1.82 9.79
C ASN A 253 13.73 0.37 10.12
N ILE A 254 13.94 -0.02 11.37
CA ILE A 254 13.68 -1.37 11.89
C ILE A 254 12.32 -1.40 12.58
N ASP A 255 11.55 -2.46 12.30
CA ASP A 255 10.29 -2.81 12.96
C ASP A 255 10.56 -3.34 14.37
N PRO A 256 10.08 -2.66 15.43
CA PRO A 256 10.33 -3.08 16.81
C PRO A 256 9.79 -4.48 17.15
N ALA A 257 8.71 -4.92 16.50
CA ALA A 257 8.08 -6.20 16.81
C ALA A 257 8.84 -7.39 16.22
N THR A 258 9.51 -7.19 15.08
CA THR A 258 10.16 -8.28 14.34
C THR A 258 11.68 -8.19 14.31
N GLY A 259 12.26 -7.05 14.68
CA GLY A 259 13.70 -6.78 14.58
C GLY A 259 14.22 -6.71 13.13
N LYS A 260 13.33 -6.73 12.14
CA LYS A 260 13.66 -6.69 10.70
C LYS A 260 13.45 -5.29 10.13
N PRO A 261 14.06 -4.94 8.98
CA PRO A 261 13.75 -3.71 8.27
C PRO A 261 12.24 -3.59 8.03
N LYS A 262 11.67 -2.45 8.43
CA LYS A 262 10.27 -2.09 8.25
C LYS A 262 9.95 -2.11 6.76
N ILE A 263 8.86 -2.77 6.38
CA ILE A 263 8.41 -2.84 4.98
C ILE A 263 7.62 -1.57 4.64
N ASP A 264 8.30 -0.43 4.67
CA ASP A 264 7.75 0.91 4.49
C ASP A 264 8.83 1.84 3.91
N PRO A 265 8.61 2.47 2.74
CA PRO A 265 7.37 2.50 1.97
C PRO A 265 7.10 1.22 1.16
N LEU A 266 5.83 1.02 0.78
CA LEU A 266 5.40 -0.02 -0.16
C LEU A 266 5.34 0.55 -1.58
N VAL A 267 5.56 -0.32 -2.56
CA VAL A 267 5.32 -0.01 -3.98
C VAL A 267 4.17 -0.89 -4.46
N LYS A 268 3.13 -0.27 -5.04
CA LYS A 268 1.90 -0.92 -5.48
C LYS A 268 1.35 -0.25 -6.74
N ARG A 269 0.56 -0.97 -7.53
CA ARG A 269 -0.12 -0.45 -8.72
C ARG A 269 -1.54 -0.02 -8.40
N ILE A 270 -1.94 1.13 -8.92
CA ILE A 270 -3.31 1.64 -8.77
C ILE A 270 -4.24 0.88 -9.71
N VAL A 271 -5.22 0.18 -9.12
CA VAL A 271 -6.21 -0.63 -9.84
C VAL A 271 -7.66 -0.28 -9.51
N GLY A 272 -7.92 0.60 -8.55
CA GLY A 272 -9.25 1.20 -8.35
C GLY A 272 -9.14 2.71 -8.25
N LEU A 273 -10.02 3.42 -8.94
CA LEU A 273 -10.08 4.87 -8.98
C LEU A 273 -11.31 5.39 -8.20
N PRO A 274 -11.30 6.67 -7.79
CA PRO A 274 -12.48 7.32 -7.23
C PRO A 274 -13.73 7.13 -8.09
N GLY A 275 -14.87 6.88 -7.45
CA GLY A 275 -16.16 6.70 -8.12
C GLY A 275 -16.37 5.31 -8.74
N GLU A 276 -15.46 4.36 -8.53
CA GLU A 276 -15.60 2.98 -8.98
C GLU A 276 -15.93 2.03 -7.81
N LYS A 277 -16.65 0.95 -8.14
CA LYS A 277 -16.65 -0.31 -7.40
C LYS A 277 -15.74 -1.29 -8.14
N ILE A 278 -15.06 -2.15 -7.38
CA ILE A 278 -14.19 -3.18 -7.93
C ILE A 278 -14.56 -4.55 -7.35
N MET A 279 -14.23 -5.59 -8.09
CA MET A 279 -14.44 -6.99 -7.72
C MET A 279 -13.32 -7.80 -8.38
N LEU A 280 -12.87 -8.88 -7.76
CA LEU A 280 -11.89 -9.78 -8.35
C LEU A 280 -12.49 -11.20 -8.37
N VAL A 281 -12.55 -11.84 -9.55
CA VAL A 281 -13.12 -13.18 -9.69
C VAL A 281 -12.26 -13.96 -10.66
N ASP A 282 -11.81 -15.16 -10.25
CA ASP A 282 -10.97 -16.03 -11.08
C ASP A 282 -9.72 -15.33 -11.63
N GLY A 283 -9.14 -14.42 -10.83
CA GLY A 283 -7.98 -13.62 -11.23
C GLY A 283 -8.28 -12.47 -12.21
N ILE A 284 -9.55 -12.24 -12.56
CA ILE A 284 -9.99 -11.14 -13.42
C ILE A 284 -10.53 -10.00 -12.57
N LEU A 285 -9.96 -8.80 -12.73
CA LEU A 285 -10.46 -7.60 -12.07
C LEU A 285 -11.65 -7.02 -12.86
N TYR A 286 -12.73 -6.77 -12.16
CA TYR A 286 -13.92 -6.10 -12.68
C TYR A 286 -14.10 -4.75 -12.03
N LYS A 287 -14.73 -3.83 -12.76
CA LYS A 287 -15.13 -2.52 -12.23
C LYS A 287 -16.54 -2.13 -12.64
N LYS A 288 -17.16 -1.25 -11.86
CA LYS A 288 -18.46 -0.64 -12.15
C LYS A 288 -18.46 0.82 -11.66
N THR A 289 -18.93 1.75 -12.48
CA THR A 289 -19.17 3.15 -12.07
C THR A 289 -20.66 3.39 -11.86
N LYS A 290 -21.02 4.58 -11.33
CA LYS A 290 -22.43 4.99 -11.18
C LYS A 290 -23.22 4.98 -12.49
N SER A 291 -22.56 5.21 -13.62
CA SER A 291 -23.19 5.19 -14.95
C SER A 291 -23.32 3.80 -15.55
N ASP A 292 -22.64 2.80 -15.00
CA ASP A 292 -22.68 1.43 -15.51
C ASP A 292 -23.84 0.65 -14.88
N THR A 293 -24.53 -0.16 -15.67
CA THR A 293 -25.53 -1.13 -15.17
C THR A 293 -24.85 -2.37 -14.59
N GLU A 294 -23.75 -2.80 -15.20
CA GLU A 294 -23.06 -4.07 -14.92
C GLU A 294 -21.55 -3.88 -14.71
N PHE A 295 -20.93 -4.86 -14.07
CA PHE A 295 -19.49 -4.92 -13.90
C PHE A 295 -18.81 -5.31 -15.22
N LYS A 296 -17.72 -4.61 -15.56
CA LYS A 296 -16.94 -4.85 -16.77
C LYS A 296 -15.50 -5.25 -16.41
N PRO A 297 -14.89 -6.18 -17.15
CA PRO A 297 -13.50 -6.56 -16.92
C PRO A 297 -12.57 -5.38 -17.21
N VAL A 298 -11.54 -5.23 -16.38
CA VAL A 298 -10.51 -4.20 -16.51
C VAL A 298 -9.36 -4.77 -17.34
N LYS A 299 -9.49 -4.69 -18.67
CA LYS A 299 -8.45 -5.19 -19.61
C LYS A 299 -7.03 -4.71 -19.30
N LYS A 300 -6.90 -3.45 -18.88
CA LYS A 300 -5.60 -2.86 -18.50
C LYS A 300 -4.94 -3.56 -17.30
N ASP A 301 -5.71 -4.23 -16.43
CA ASP A 301 -5.15 -4.97 -15.29
C ASP A 301 -4.41 -6.23 -15.74
N GLU A 302 -4.89 -6.88 -16.81
CA GLU A 302 -4.31 -8.10 -17.40
C GLU A 302 -2.88 -7.86 -17.91
N GLU A 303 -2.54 -6.63 -18.30
CA GLU A 303 -1.19 -6.26 -18.74
C GLU A 303 -0.14 -6.35 -17.61
N PHE A 304 -0.58 -6.35 -16.34
CA PHE A 304 0.30 -6.26 -15.18
C PHE A 304 0.09 -7.37 -14.15
N ALA A 305 -1.10 -7.96 -14.08
CA ALA A 305 -1.43 -8.99 -13.11
C ALA A 305 -0.66 -10.29 -13.40
N GLN A 306 0.32 -10.61 -12.56
CA GLN A 306 1.08 -11.84 -12.62
C GLN A 306 0.52 -12.87 -11.63
N TRP A 307 -0.03 -13.96 -12.17
CA TRP A 307 -0.58 -15.08 -11.42
C TRP A 307 0.36 -16.27 -11.35
N ASN A 308 1.06 -16.57 -12.46
CA ASN A 308 2.02 -17.66 -12.53
C ASN A 308 3.44 -17.14 -12.68
N LEU A 309 4.27 -17.22 -11.64
CA LEU A 309 5.65 -16.77 -11.75
C LEU A 309 6.53 -17.72 -12.56
N GLU A 310 6.16 -19.00 -12.68
CA GLU A 310 6.94 -20.01 -13.42
C GLU A 310 6.89 -19.81 -14.95
N GLU A 311 5.96 -18.99 -15.44
CA GLU A 311 5.87 -18.56 -16.85
C GLU A 311 6.85 -17.43 -17.20
N LEU A 312 7.51 -16.84 -16.20
CA LEU A 312 8.50 -15.80 -16.46
C LEU A 312 9.70 -16.36 -17.24
N SER A 313 10.39 -15.49 -17.97
CA SER A 313 11.61 -15.88 -18.68
C SER A 313 12.64 -16.48 -17.70
N PRO A 314 13.51 -17.43 -18.13
CA PRO A 314 14.57 -17.96 -17.28
C PRO A 314 15.48 -16.86 -16.69
N TYR A 315 15.64 -15.75 -17.43
CA TYR A 315 16.36 -14.57 -16.98
C TYR A 315 15.66 -13.85 -15.83
N ASP A 316 14.33 -13.73 -15.83
CA ASP A 316 13.58 -13.08 -14.76
C ASP A 316 13.41 -14.00 -13.54
N LEU A 317 13.20 -15.30 -13.77
CA LEU A 317 13.03 -16.31 -12.74
C LEU A 317 14.20 -16.41 -11.76
N ARG A 318 15.44 -16.22 -12.21
CA ARG A 318 16.63 -16.22 -11.32
C ARG A 318 16.58 -15.14 -10.24
N HIS A 319 15.75 -14.11 -10.41
CA HIS A 319 15.58 -13.01 -9.46
C HIS A 319 14.42 -13.26 -8.49
N VAL A 320 13.60 -14.29 -8.74
CA VAL A 320 12.51 -14.71 -7.88
C VAL A 320 13.05 -15.70 -6.84
N LYS A 321 13.00 -15.31 -5.56
CA LYS A 321 13.39 -16.11 -4.41
C LYS A 321 12.26 -17.01 -3.92
N ARG A 322 11.00 -16.56 -4.03
CA ARG A 322 9.85 -17.32 -3.54
C ARG A 322 8.70 -17.33 -4.55
N ILE A 323 8.19 -18.53 -4.81
CA ILE A 323 6.99 -18.79 -5.60
C ILE A 323 5.95 -19.38 -4.64
N PRO A 324 5.00 -18.59 -4.12
CA PRO A 324 4.03 -19.08 -3.14
C PRO A 324 3.04 -20.09 -3.74
N VAL A 325 2.70 -19.93 -5.02
CA VAL A 325 1.80 -20.81 -5.77
C VAL A 325 2.52 -21.23 -7.05
N LYS A 326 2.77 -22.53 -7.18
CA LYS A 326 3.36 -23.13 -8.39
C LYS A 326 2.28 -23.36 -9.46
N SER A 327 2.70 -23.59 -10.70
CA SER A 327 1.81 -23.87 -11.84
C SER A 327 0.87 -25.03 -11.55
N GLU A 328 1.34 -26.12 -10.95
CA GLU A 328 0.50 -27.28 -10.60
C GLU A 328 -0.66 -26.89 -9.66
N VAL A 329 -0.36 -26.08 -8.63
CA VAL A 329 -1.37 -25.60 -7.68
C VAL A 329 -2.34 -24.64 -8.37
N LEU A 330 -1.83 -23.74 -9.21
CA LEU A 330 -2.64 -22.81 -9.98
C LEU A 330 -3.59 -23.55 -10.94
N SER A 331 -3.11 -24.54 -11.68
CA SER A 331 -3.94 -25.34 -12.59
C SER A 331 -5.02 -26.13 -11.85
N ARG A 332 -4.73 -26.63 -10.64
CA ARG A 332 -5.75 -27.25 -9.76
C ARG A 332 -6.81 -26.24 -9.35
N MET A 333 -6.42 -25.00 -9.03
CA MET A 333 -7.38 -23.94 -8.72
C MET A 333 -8.24 -23.60 -9.94
N GLU A 334 -7.63 -23.41 -11.10
CA GLU A 334 -8.33 -23.07 -12.34
C GLU A 334 -9.30 -24.17 -12.77
N SER A 335 -8.94 -25.44 -12.58
CA SER A 335 -9.86 -26.56 -12.81
C SER A 335 -11.12 -26.49 -11.91
N ILE A 336 -10.99 -26.06 -10.66
CA ILE A 336 -12.14 -25.82 -9.77
C ILE A 336 -12.93 -24.59 -10.22
N GLU A 337 -12.25 -23.53 -10.66
CA GLU A 337 -12.88 -22.33 -11.22
C GLU A 337 -13.70 -22.65 -12.48
N GLU A 338 -13.23 -23.55 -13.33
CA GLU A 338 -13.97 -24.08 -14.49
C GLU A 338 -15.14 -24.95 -14.06
N LYS A 339 -14.93 -25.88 -13.11
CA LYS A 339 -15.99 -26.77 -12.61
C LYS A 339 -17.13 -25.99 -11.96
N ARG A 340 -16.84 -24.97 -11.15
CA ARG A 340 -17.90 -24.16 -10.50
C ARG A 340 -18.70 -23.35 -11.52
N LYS A 341 -18.09 -22.91 -12.62
CA LYS A 341 -18.77 -22.09 -13.65
C LYS A 341 -19.94 -22.84 -14.30
N THR A 342 -19.84 -24.15 -14.44
CA THR A 342 -20.82 -25.00 -15.13
C THR A 342 -21.95 -25.52 -14.22
N VAL A 343 -21.90 -25.20 -12.92
CA VAL A 343 -22.89 -25.65 -11.94
C VAL A 343 -24.28 -25.13 -12.29
N ASN A 344 -25.23 -26.06 -12.44
CA ASN A 344 -26.66 -25.79 -12.54
C ASN A 344 -27.34 -26.22 -11.25
N PHE A 345 -27.86 -25.25 -10.50
CA PHE A 345 -28.49 -25.48 -9.20
C PHE A 345 -29.59 -26.54 -9.22
N ASN A 346 -30.43 -26.62 -10.24
CA ASN A 346 -31.51 -27.61 -10.32
C ASN A 346 -30.97 -29.04 -10.51
N VAL A 347 -29.91 -29.20 -11.32
CA VAL A 347 -29.27 -30.50 -11.54
C VAL A 347 -28.60 -30.97 -10.26
N GLU A 348 -27.85 -30.08 -9.62
CA GLU A 348 -27.16 -30.38 -8.37
C GLU A 348 -28.13 -30.72 -7.22
N HIS A 349 -29.26 -30.00 -7.15
CA HIS A 349 -30.34 -30.30 -6.22
C HIS A 349 -30.83 -31.75 -6.38
N ALA A 350 -31.15 -32.16 -7.61
CA ALA A 350 -31.65 -33.49 -7.89
C ALA A 350 -30.61 -34.59 -7.56
N GLU A 351 -29.32 -34.34 -7.85
CA GLU A 351 -28.25 -35.27 -7.48
C GLU A 351 -28.08 -35.43 -5.96
N ILE A 352 -28.17 -34.32 -5.21
CA ILE A 352 -28.07 -34.33 -3.75
C ILE A 352 -29.28 -35.06 -3.15
N GLU A 353 -30.51 -34.73 -3.57
CA GLU A 353 -31.72 -35.41 -3.11
C GLU A 353 -31.69 -36.91 -3.39
N LYS A 354 -31.19 -37.31 -4.57
CA LYS A 354 -31.01 -38.73 -4.87
C LYS A 354 -30.10 -39.41 -3.84
N ALA A 355 -28.94 -38.83 -3.54
CA ALA A 355 -28.02 -39.39 -2.55
C ALA A 355 -28.63 -39.40 -1.13
N LEU A 356 -29.40 -38.38 -0.75
CA LEU A 356 -30.10 -38.33 0.53
C LEU A 356 -31.18 -39.42 0.64
N ASN A 357 -31.92 -39.68 -0.43
CA ASN A 357 -32.91 -40.77 -0.47
C ASN A 357 -32.24 -42.14 -0.34
N GLU A 358 -31.09 -42.36 -1.00
CA GLU A 358 -30.30 -43.58 -0.82
C GLU A 358 -29.84 -43.77 0.63
N ILE A 359 -29.45 -42.69 1.33
CA ILE A 359 -29.14 -42.74 2.77
C ILE A 359 -30.38 -43.12 3.58
N SER A 360 -31.54 -42.55 3.26
CA SER A 360 -32.82 -42.86 3.91
C SER A 360 -33.16 -44.35 3.80
N ASP A 361 -32.99 -44.92 2.61
CA ASP A 361 -33.28 -46.33 2.33
C ASP A 361 -32.36 -47.27 3.14
N ILE A 362 -31.06 -46.94 3.24
CA ILE A 362 -30.09 -47.74 4.03
C ILE A 362 -30.39 -47.63 5.53
N ARG A 363 -30.72 -46.43 6.00
CA ARG A 363 -30.98 -46.18 7.43
C ARG A 363 -32.25 -46.90 7.91
N ASN A 364 -33.26 -47.01 7.04
CA ASN A 364 -34.53 -47.69 7.31
C ASN A 364 -35.19 -47.26 8.64
N LYS A 365 -35.00 -45.99 9.02
CA LYS A 365 -35.54 -45.36 10.23
C LYS A 365 -35.96 -43.94 9.87
N ILE A 366 -37.19 -43.58 10.22
CA ILE A 366 -37.75 -42.25 10.01
C ILE A 366 -37.35 -41.37 11.20
N ASP A 367 -36.89 -40.15 10.92
CA ASP A 367 -36.62 -39.15 11.95
C ASP A 367 -37.93 -38.59 12.50
N THR A 368 -38.06 -38.58 13.83
CA THR A 368 -39.22 -37.99 14.53
C THR A 368 -38.93 -36.58 15.05
N VAL A 369 -37.64 -36.28 15.27
CA VAL A 369 -37.17 -34.95 15.67
C VAL A 369 -36.85 -34.14 14.41
N THR A 370 -37.51 -32.99 14.27
CA THR A 370 -37.25 -32.01 13.20
C THR A 370 -36.45 -30.81 13.70
N ASP A 371 -36.27 -30.69 15.01
CA ASP A 371 -35.38 -29.70 15.61
C ASP A 371 -33.93 -30.15 15.40
N ILE A 372 -33.27 -29.46 14.47
CA ILE A 372 -31.91 -29.74 14.02
C ILE A 372 -30.89 -28.82 14.70
N ASP A 373 -31.34 -27.93 15.57
CA ASP A 373 -30.48 -27.00 16.28
C ASP A 373 -29.54 -27.80 17.20
N ASN A 374 -28.23 -27.51 17.12
CA ASN A 374 -27.15 -28.17 17.86
C ASN A 374 -26.71 -29.56 17.36
N PHE A 375 -27.09 -30.01 16.15
CA PHE A 375 -26.50 -31.25 15.61
C PHE A 375 -24.98 -31.10 15.42
N LEU A 376 -24.51 -29.94 14.96
CA LEU A 376 -23.12 -29.51 15.01
C LEU A 376 -23.03 -28.12 15.64
N GLY A 377 -21.93 -27.82 16.33
CA GLY A 377 -21.62 -26.48 16.80
C GLY A 377 -21.33 -25.52 15.63
N THR A 378 -21.58 -24.22 15.80
CA THR A 378 -21.39 -23.21 14.73
C THR A 378 -19.97 -23.21 14.14
N ASN A 379 -18.95 -23.47 14.96
CA ASN A 379 -17.55 -23.55 14.52
C ASN A 379 -17.19 -24.88 13.83
N GLU A 380 -18.09 -25.87 13.82
CA GLU A 380 -17.85 -27.18 13.21
C GLU A 380 -18.22 -27.21 11.72
N TYR A 381 -18.91 -26.18 11.21
CA TYR A 381 -19.22 -26.03 9.77
C TYR A 381 -18.01 -25.57 8.93
N VAL A 382 -16.83 -25.46 9.53
CA VAL A 382 -15.59 -25.16 8.80
C VAL A 382 -15.31 -26.30 7.83
N VAL A 383 -15.13 -26.00 6.54
CA VAL A 383 -14.96 -27.00 5.47
C VAL A 383 -13.93 -28.07 5.85
N SER A 384 -12.74 -27.66 6.30
CA SER A 384 -11.68 -28.59 6.67
C SER A 384 -12.06 -29.51 7.83
N LEU A 385 -12.83 -29.02 8.81
CA LEU A 385 -13.28 -29.80 9.97
C LEU A 385 -14.38 -30.80 9.58
N MET A 386 -15.38 -30.36 8.81
CA MET A 386 -16.44 -31.26 8.35
C MET A 386 -15.90 -32.41 7.52
N PHE A 387 -14.98 -32.13 6.57
CA PHE A 387 -14.38 -33.18 5.77
C PHE A 387 -13.42 -34.05 6.59
N SER A 388 -12.72 -33.56 7.60
CA SER A 388 -11.88 -34.41 8.46
C SER A 388 -12.72 -35.34 9.35
N SER A 389 -13.86 -34.86 9.87
CA SER A 389 -14.78 -35.63 10.73
C SER A 389 -15.86 -36.40 9.95
N ASN A 390 -15.67 -36.62 8.64
CA ASN A 390 -16.66 -37.25 7.76
C ASN A 390 -17.20 -38.61 8.27
N MET A 391 -16.34 -39.45 8.87
CA MET A 391 -16.76 -40.77 9.37
C MET A 391 -17.56 -40.64 10.68
N GLU A 392 -17.09 -39.80 11.60
CA GLU A 392 -17.77 -39.52 12.87
C GLU A 392 -19.15 -38.91 12.65
N ILE A 393 -19.25 -37.99 11.68
CA ILE A 393 -20.53 -37.38 11.29
C ILE A 393 -21.46 -38.43 10.67
N ALA A 394 -20.96 -39.32 9.80
CA ALA A 394 -21.75 -40.41 9.22
C ALA A 394 -22.32 -41.34 10.30
N GLU A 395 -21.50 -41.73 11.28
CA GLU A 395 -21.96 -42.54 12.41
C GLU A 395 -22.99 -41.80 13.27
N LYS A 396 -22.79 -40.50 13.52
CA LYS A 396 -23.72 -39.68 14.29
C LYS A 396 -25.08 -39.58 13.60
N ILE A 397 -25.10 -39.38 12.29
CA ILE A 397 -26.33 -39.36 11.47
C ILE A 397 -27.10 -40.68 11.59
N LEU A 398 -26.41 -41.82 11.61
CA LEU A 398 -27.03 -43.13 11.77
C LEU A 398 -27.61 -43.34 13.18
N LYS A 399 -26.91 -42.87 14.22
CA LYS A 399 -27.25 -43.11 15.63
C LYS A 399 -28.31 -42.14 16.18
N THR A 400 -28.32 -40.89 15.73
CA THR A 400 -29.14 -39.82 16.28
C THR A 400 -30.50 -39.71 15.56
N ASP A 401 -31.59 -39.59 16.32
CA ASP A 401 -32.91 -39.20 15.80
C ASP A 401 -32.88 -37.71 15.41
N GLY A 402 -33.25 -37.39 14.16
CA GLY A 402 -33.07 -36.08 13.54
C GLY A 402 -31.76 -35.92 12.74
N GLY A 403 -30.89 -36.93 12.71
CA GLY A 403 -29.60 -36.85 12.02
C GLY A 403 -29.71 -36.75 10.49
N LEU A 404 -30.65 -37.48 9.87
CA LEU A 404 -30.90 -37.39 8.43
C LEU A 404 -31.67 -36.10 8.10
N ALA A 405 -32.59 -35.67 8.96
CA ALA A 405 -33.27 -34.39 8.86
C ALA A 405 -32.26 -33.22 8.85
N TRP A 406 -31.27 -33.24 9.75
CA TRP A 406 -30.18 -32.27 9.74
C TRP A 406 -29.36 -32.35 8.45
N LEU A 407 -28.94 -33.54 8.01
CA LEU A 407 -28.13 -33.67 6.80
C LEU A 407 -28.87 -33.11 5.59
N ARG A 408 -30.17 -33.41 5.45
CA ARG A 408 -31.01 -32.87 4.37
C ARG A 408 -31.14 -31.36 4.47
N ALA A 409 -31.41 -30.82 5.66
CA ALA A 409 -31.51 -29.38 5.88
C ALA A 409 -30.20 -28.67 5.53
N PHE A 410 -29.07 -29.16 6.01
CA PHE A 410 -27.75 -28.63 5.65
C PHE A 410 -27.47 -28.76 4.15
N ALA A 411 -27.71 -29.92 3.54
CA ALA A 411 -27.36 -30.17 2.15
C ALA A 411 -28.17 -29.32 1.16
N LEU A 412 -29.38 -28.90 1.54
CA LEU A 412 -30.36 -28.22 0.68
C LEU A 412 -30.73 -26.81 1.17
N SER A 413 -30.06 -26.29 2.20
CA SER A 413 -30.33 -24.97 2.80
C SER A 413 -30.17 -23.78 1.83
N TRP A 414 -29.51 -23.97 0.70
CA TRP A 414 -29.33 -22.99 -0.36
C TRP A 414 -30.48 -22.98 -1.40
N THR A 415 -31.37 -23.96 -1.38
CA THR A 415 -32.39 -24.15 -2.44
C THR A 415 -33.35 -22.97 -2.56
N ASP A 416 -33.80 -22.43 -1.43
CA ASP A 416 -34.72 -21.30 -1.44
C ASP A 416 -34.10 -20.06 -2.08
N SER A 417 -32.84 -19.74 -1.77
CA SER A 417 -32.16 -18.54 -2.28
C SER A 417 -31.57 -18.69 -3.68
N ARG A 418 -31.47 -19.92 -4.21
CA ARG A 418 -30.85 -20.22 -5.50
C ARG A 418 -31.80 -20.78 -6.55
N ILE A 419 -32.90 -21.43 -6.15
CA ILE A 419 -33.89 -22.05 -7.04
C ILE A 419 -35.26 -21.38 -6.88
N ASN A 420 -35.81 -21.35 -5.66
CA ASN A 420 -37.22 -20.95 -5.45
C ASN A 420 -37.40 -19.43 -5.53
N THR A 421 -36.51 -18.69 -4.89
CA THR A 421 -36.49 -17.22 -4.82
C THR A 421 -35.07 -16.69 -5.11
N PRO A 422 -34.57 -16.88 -6.34
CA PRO A 422 -33.21 -16.49 -6.69
C PRO A 422 -33.00 -14.98 -6.45
N GLN A 423 -31.96 -14.65 -5.69
CA GLN A 423 -31.58 -13.25 -5.46
C GLN A 423 -31.28 -12.57 -6.80
N LYS A 424 -32.07 -11.55 -7.16
CA LYS A 424 -31.95 -10.82 -8.43
C LYS A 424 -30.68 -9.94 -8.55
N LYS A 425 -29.83 -9.87 -7.53
CA LYS A 425 -28.76 -8.87 -7.42
C LYS A 425 -27.36 -9.42 -7.08
N ASP A 426 -27.18 -10.74 -7.08
CA ASP A 426 -25.87 -11.32 -6.79
C ASP A 426 -24.80 -10.79 -7.73
N SER A 427 -23.67 -10.42 -7.16
CA SER A 427 -22.46 -10.19 -7.91
C SER A 427 -21.96 -11.51 -8.51
N LEU A 428 -21.11 -11.40 -9.55
CA LEU A 428 -20.45 -12.57 -10.12
C LEU A 428 -19.65 -13.34 -9.05
N TYR A 429 -19.03 -12.64 -8.09
CA TYR A 429 -18.32 -13.25 -6.98
C TYR A 429 -19.27 -14.12 -6.13
N GLU A 430 -20.39 -13.55 -5.67
CA GLU A 430 -21.37 -14.26 -4.83
C GLU A 430 -21.94 -15.49 -5.54
N LEU A 431 -22.26 -15.37 -6.83
CA LEU A 431 -22.69 -16.50 -7.65
C LEU A 431 -21.64 -17.62 -7.69
N ARG A 432 -20.36 -17.29 -7.90
CA ARG A 432 -19.28 -18.29 -7.96
C ARG A 432 -19.02 -18.96 -6.62
N CYS A 433 -19.20 -18.24 -5.53
CA CYS A 433 -19.09 -18.80 -4.18
C CYS A 433 -20.28 -19.70 -3.84
N ALA A 434 -21.51 -19.33 -4.24
CA ALA A 434 -22.70 -20.18 -4.13
C ALA A 434 -22.54 -21.49 -4.92
N GLN A 435 -22.08 -21.42 -6.16
CA GLN A 435 -21.80 -22.61 -6.98
C GLN A 435 -20.75 -23.52 -6.34
N LEU A 436 -19.71 -22.95 -5.73
CA LEU A 436 -18.68 -23.71 -5.02
C LEU A 436 -19.25 -24.36 -3.74
N ASN A 437 -20.08 -23.65 -2.98
CA ASN A 437 -20.75 -24.18 -1.79
C ASN A 437 -21.61 -25.40 -2.14
N VAL A 438 -22.36 -25.35 -3.25
CA VAL A 438 -23.18 -26.48 -3.73
C VAL A 438 -22.30 -27.68 -4.14
N LEU A 439 -21.20 -27.45 -4.86
CA LEU A 439 -20.26 -28.52 -5.20
C LEU A 439 -19.66 -29.21 -3.96
N MET A 440 -19.26 -28.42 -2.97
CA MET A 440 -18.75 -28.95 -1.70
C MET A 440 -19.82 -29.74 -0.95
N LYS A 441 -21.06 -29.24 -0.89
CA LYS A 441 -22.18 -29.94 -0.25
C LYS A 441 -22.50 -31.25 -0.94
N LYS A 442 -22.53 -31.27 -2.27
CA LYS A 442 -22.68 -32.51 -3.04
C LYS A 442 -21.58 -33.51 -2.71
N ASN A 443 -20.32 -33.08 -2.74
CA ASN A 443 -19.19 -33.97 -2.45
C ASN A 443 -19.29 -34.53 -1.02
N PHE A 444 -19.66 -33.68 -0.05
CA PHE A 444 -19.85 -34.08 1.34
C PHE A 444 -20.97 -35.11 1.50
N VAL A 445 -22.16 -34.89 0.91
CA VAL A 445 -23.28 -35.84 0.97
C VAL A 445 -22.91 -37.18 0.33
N LYS A 446 -22.23 -37.17 -0.83
CA LYS A 446 -21.74 -38.40 -1.47
C LYS A 446 -20.72 -39.14 -0.61
N LEU A 447 -19.86 -38.41 0.11
CA LEU A 447 -18.91 -38.99 1.06
C LEU A 447 -19.61 -39.61 2.28
N ILE A 448 -20.61 -38.93 2.84
CA ILE A 448 -21.43 -39.46 3.94
C ILE A 448 -22.19 -40.71 3.49
N LEU A 449 -22.83 -40.69 2.31
CA LEU A 449 -23.49 -41.86 1.73
C LEU A 449 -22.52 -43.03 1.61
N ARG A 450 -21.31 -42.81 1.09
CA ARG A 450 -20.32 -43.88 0.94
C ARG A 450 -19.86 -44.43 2.28
N ASN A 451 -19.62 -43.57 3.26
CA ASN A 451 -19.29 -44.00 4.62
C ASN A 451 -20.42 -44.84 5.24
N ILE A 452 -21.68 -44.42 5.09
CA ILE A 452 -22.85 -45.15 5.59
C ILE A 452 -22.97 -46.53 4.91
N GLN A 453 -22.75 -46.63 3.60
CA GLN A 453 -22.74 -47.91 2.89
C GLN A 453 -21.66 -48.87 3.45
N LEU A 454 -20.45 -48.36 3.72
CA LEU A 454 -19.36 -49.15 4.29
C LEU A 454 -19.67 -49.60 5.73
N ILE A 455 -20.30 -48.73 6.53
CA ILE A 455 -20.77 -49.06 7.89
C ILE A 455 -21.84 -50.16 7.82
N ALA A 456 -22.82 -50.04 6.92
CA ALA A 456 -23.87 -51.03 6.73
C ALA A 456 -23.32 -52.40 6.28
N GLN A 457 -22.19 -52.41 5.58
CA GLN A 457 -21.48 -53.61 5.15
C GLN A 457 -20.56 -54.21 6.24
N ASN A 458 -20.44 -53.58 7.42
CA ASN A 458 -19.44 -53.91 8.44
C ASN A 458 -18.01 -53.98 7.87
N ALA A 459 -17.67 -53.07 6.96
CA ALA A 459 -16.37 -53.04 6.31
C ALA A 459 -15.23 -52.83 7.33
N SER A 460 -14.13 -53.56 7.16
CA SER A 460 -12.93 -53.38 8.00
C SER A 460 -12.28 -52.02 7.78
N ILE A 461 -11.44 -51.57 8.72
CA ILE A 461 -10.69 -50.31 8.60
C ILE A 461 -9.82 -50.30 7.33
N GLU A 462 -9.21 -51.43 6.99
CA GLU A 462 -8.39 -51.60 5.77
C GLU A 462 -9.25 -51.43 4.51
N THR A 463 -10.44 -52.02 4.51
CA THR A 463 -11.40 -51.91 3.40
C THR A 463 -11.84 -50.46 3.21
N VAL A 464 -12.18 -49.77 4.30
CA VAL A 464 -12.57 -48.34 4.27
C VAL A 464 -11.43 -47.45 3.75
N LYS A 465 -10.19 -47.74 4.13
CA LYS A 465 -9.01 -46.99 3.67
C LYS A 465 -8.71 -47.24 2.19
N ALA A 466 -8.91 -48.46 1.70
CA ALA A 466 -8.65 -48.86 0.32
C ALA A 466 -9.81 -48.55 -0.65
N ASP A 467 -10.97 -48.13 -0.15
CA ASP A 467 -12.15 -47.87 -0.98
C ASP A 467 -11.91 -46.75 -2.00
N THR A 468 -11.90 -47.11 -3.28
CA THR A 468 -11.54 -46.18 -4.38
C THR A 468 -12.54 -45.03 -4.49
N GLN A 469 -13.84 -45.29 -4.32
CA GLN A 469 -14.86 -44.23 -4.41
C GLN A 469 -14.69 -43.21 -3.28
N ARG A 470 -14.47 -43.67 -2.05
CA ARG A 470 -14.19 -42.82 -0.90
C ARG A 470 -12.90 -42.02 -1.09
N GLN A 471 -11.83 -42.65 -1.60
CA GLN A 471 -10.57 -41.95 -1.89
C GLN A 471 -10.75 -40.84 -2.94
N MET A 472 -11.57 -41.06 -3.98
CA MET A 472 -11.88 -40.03 -4.97
C MET A 472 -12.60 -38.83 -4.36
N LEU A 473 -13.61 -39.07 -3.51
CA LEU A 473 -14.38 -38.01 -2.84
C LEU A 473 -13.53 -37.22 -1.84
N LEU A 474 -12.61 -37.89 -1.12
CA LEU A 474 -11.64 -37.24 -0.24
C LEU A 474 -10.63 -36.41 -1.03
N THR A 475 -10.13 -36.93 -2.16
CA THR A 475 -9.24 -36.17 -3.05
C THR A 475 -9.92 -34.91 -3.58
N GLU A 476 -11.21 -35.01 -3.93
CA GLU A 476 -12.02 -33.86 -4.33
C GLU A 476 -12.21 -32.85 -3.19
N ALA A 477 -12.41 -33.33 -1.94
CA ALA A 477 -12.47 -32.47 -0.77
C ALA A 477 -11.14 -31.75 -0.49
N ASP A 478 -10.01 -32.44 -0.64
CA ASP A 478 -8.67 -31.86 -0.49
C ASP A 478 -8.39 -30.79 -1.54
N ASN A 479 -8.88 -30.99 -2.77
CA ASN A 479 -8.84 -29.99 -3.84
C ASN A 479 -9.63 -28.73 -3.45
N TYR A 480 -10.82 -28.88 -2.85
CA TYR A 480 -11.61 -27.75 -2.36
C TYR A 480 -10.94 -27.02 -1.18
N ASN A 481 -10.35 -27.74 -0.24
CA ASN A 481 -9.59 -27.14 0.86
C ASN A 481 -8.37 -26.35 0.34
N LEU A 482 -7.63 -26.92 -0.62
CA LEU A 482 -6.53 -26.24 -1.28
C LEU A 482 -7.01 -24.97 -2.00
N TYR A 483 -8.14 -25.04 -2.71
CA TYR A 483 -8.72 -23.88 -3.37
C TYR A 483 -9.03 -22.76 -2.37
N LEU A 484 -9.74 -23.07 -1.27
CA LEU A 484 -10.08 -22.07 -0.26
C LEU A 484 -8.83 -21.43 0.38
N ALA A 485 -7.77 -22.22 0.58
CA ALA A 485 -6.50 -21.75 1.13
C ALA A 485 -5.77 -20.73 0.24
N TYR A 486 -6.08 -20.65 -1.04
CA TYR A 486 -5.49 -19.68 -1.99
C TYR A 486 -6.52 -18.78 -2.68
N SER A 487 -7.82 -18.99 -2.45
CA SER A 487 -8.91 -18.29 -3.13
C SER A 487 -8.87 -16.78 -2.89
N TYR A 488 -8.47 -16.33 -1.70
CA TYR A 488 -8.27 -14.90 -1.39
C TYR A 488 -7.21 -14.24 -2.30
N GLY A 489 -6.30 -15.02 -2.88
CA GLY A 489 -5.34 -14.48 -3.84
C GLY A 489 -6.03 -14.05 -5.14
N ARG A 490 -7.04 -14.79 -5.60
CA ARG A 490 -7.68 -14.66 -6.92
C ARG A 490 -9.10 -14.12 -6.88
N ASN A 491 -9.71 -14.03 -5.70
CA ASN A 491 -11.09 -13.66 -5.54
C ASN A 491 -11.27 -12.64 -4.41
N MET A 492 -12.12 -11.65 -4.66
CA MET A 492 -12.50 -10.58 -3.73
C MET A 492 -13.90 -10.11 -4.11
N ASN A 493 -14.80 -10.07 -3.13
CA ASN A 493 -16.16 -9.58 -3.35
C ASN A 493 -16.14 -8.09 -3.76
N VAL A 494 -17.32 -7.58 -4.15
CA VAL A 494 -17.56 -6.18 -4.46
C VAL A 494 -17.08 -5.27 -3.33
N PHE A 495 -16.25 -4.31 -3.70
CA PHE A 495 -15.70 -3.30 -2.81
C PHE A 495 -15.83 -1.90 -3.43
N PRO A 496 -16.36 -0.90 -2.71
CA PRO A 496 -17.03 -1.01 -1.40
C PRO A 496 -18.31 -1.86 -1.42
N LYS A 497 -18.63 -2.52 -0.29
CA LYS A 497 -19.71 -3.51 -0.19
C LYS A 497 -21.10 -2.86 -0.23
N GLU A 498 -21.26 -1.68 0.37
CA GLU A 498 -22.58 -1.03 0.48
C GLU A 498 -23.12 -0.62 -0.89
N THR A 499 -24.43 -0.79 -1.12
CA THR A 499 -25.09 -0.65 -2.42
C THR A 499 -24.73 0.64 -3.17
N ASP A 500 -24.78 1.78 -2.48
CA ASP A 500 -24.57 3.11 -3.07
C ASP A 500 -23.19 3.72 -2.77
N SER A 501 -22.28 2.94 -2.18
CA SER A 501 -20.90 3.35 -1.90
C SER A 501 -19.99 3.11 -3.09
N TYR A 502 -19.01 3.99 -3.29
CA TYR A 502 -17.97 3.87 -4.31
C TYR A 502 -16.65 4.26 -3.66
N ILE A 503 -15.51 3.89 -4.26
CA ILE A 503 -14.20 4.36 -3.81
C ILE A 503 -14.29 5.90 -3.65
N PRO A 504 -14.04 6.44 -2.44
CA PRO A 504 -14.24 7.86 -2.17
C PRO A 504 -13.40 8.78 -3.06
N GLU A 505 -13.83 10.03 -3.17
CA GLU A 505 -13.02 11.08 -3.78
C GLU A 505 -11.67 11.18 -3.06
N ASN A 506 -10.58 11.29 -3.85
CA ASN A 506 -9.19 11.27 -3.38
C ASN A 506 -8.67 9.95 -2.78
N GLU A 507 -9.41 8.85 -2.89
CA GLU A 507 -8.93 7.53 -2.46
C GLU A 507 -8.70 6.57 -3.63
N TYR A 508 -7.80 5.62 -3.43
CA TYR A 508 -7.39 4.69 -4.47
C TYR A 508 -7.25 3.28 -3.92
N PHE A 509 -7.58 2.29 -4.74
CA PHE A 509 -7.32 0.90 -4.44
C PHE A 509 -6.08 0.41 -5.18
N MET A 510 -5.21 -0.30 -4.48
CA MET A 510 -3.88 -0.65 -5.00
C MET A 510 -3.50 -2.08 -4.65
N VAL A 511 -2.85 -2.74 -5.60
CA VAL A 511 -2.42 -4.14 -5.50
C VAL A 511 -1.00 -4.30 -6.01
N GLY A 512 -0.37 -5.40 -5.65
CA GLY A 512 0.90 -5.80 -6.26
C GLY A 512 0.67 -6.44 -7.63
N ASP A 513 1.63 -6.33 -8.53
CA ASP A 513 1.62 -7.04 -9.82
C ASP A 513 1.70 -8.56 -9.59
N ASN A 514 2.51 -9.00 -8.63
CA ASN A 514 2.59 -10.40 -8.18
C ASN A 514 1.47 -10.69 -7.17
N ARG A 515 0.35 -11.18 -7.67
CA ARG A 515 -0.91 -11.21 -6.92
C ARG A 515 -0.90 -12.17 -5.73
N PHE A 516 -0.14 -13.26 -5.79
CA PHE A 516 -0.01 -14.20 -4.67
C PHE A 516 1.07 -13.80 -3.65
N ASN A 517 1.96 -12.86 -4.00
CA ASN A 517 3.07 -12.44 -3.13
C ASN A 517 2.97 -10.95 -2.77
N SER A 518 1.75 -10.47 -2.55
CA SER A 518 1.49 -9.07 -2.29
C SER A 518 0.72 -8.86 -0.98
N HIS A 519 1.39 -8.24 -0.02
CA HIS A 519 0.75 -7.64 1.14
C HIS A 519 0.15 -6.28 0.74
N ASP A 520 -0.92 -6.33 -0.05
CA ASP A 520 -1.63 -5.15 -0.55
C ASP A 520 -2.94 -4.88 0.17
N LEU A 521 -3.74 -3.97 -0.41
CA LEU A 521 -4.95 -3.44 0.19
C LEU A 521 -6.15 -4.41 0.13
N ARG A 522 -5.96 -5.67 -0.32
CA ARG A 522 -7.00 -6.70 -0.26
C ARG A 522 -7.09 -7.39 1.11
N HIS A 523 -6.02 -7.37 1.89
CA HIS A 523 -5.85 -8.26 3.03
C HIS A 523 -5.81 -7.51 4.37
N GLY A 524 -6.52 -8.06 5.36
CA GLY A 524 -6.54 -7.58 6.74
C GLY A 524 -6.45 -8.72 7.74
N LYS A 525 -7.29 -8.71 8.76
CA LYS A 525 -7.31 -9.74 9.81
C LYS A 525 -8.06 -10.98 9.34
N THR A 526 -7.53 -12.16 9.66
CA THR A 526 -8.24 -13.42 9.37
C THR A 526 -9.51 -13.54 10.23
N SER A 527 -10.61 -13.91 9.59
CA SER A 527 -11.90 -14.22 10.22
C SER A 527 -12.54 -15.45 9.55
N ILE A 528 -13.49 -16.09 10.23
CA ILE A 528 -14.31 -17.16 9.65
C ILE A 528 -15.48 -16.51 8.93
N VAL A 529 -15.65 -16.81 7.65
CA VAL A 529 -16.71 -16.23 6.81
C VAL A 529 -17.53 -17.35 6.15
N PRO A 530 -18.83 -17.12 5.90
CA PRO A 530 -19.64 -18.04 5.09
C PRO A 530 -19.13 -18.10 3.65
N LEU A 531 -19.22 -19.28 3.05
CA LEU A 531 -18.93 -19.46 1.63
C LEU A 531 -20.07 -18.91 0.76
N ASP A 532 -21.31 -18.97 1.23
CA ASP A 532 -22.47 -18.39 0.54
C ASP A 532 -23.32 -17.58 1.53
N ASP A 533 -23.33 -16.25 1.39
CA ASP A 533 -24.14 -15.33 2.20
C ASP A 533 -25.65 -15.57 2.03
N GLY A 534 -26.08 -16.20 0.92
CA GLY A 534 -27.47 -16.51 0.63
C GLY A 534 -27.95 -17.87 1.15
N ASP A 535 -27.05 -18.72 1.66
CA ASP A 535 -27.38 -20.02 2.23
C ASP A 535 -27.57 -19.87 3.75
N ILE A 536 -28.64 -20.45 4.31
CA ILE A 536 -28.92 -20.37 5.76
C ILE A 536 -28.02 -21.28 6.61
N MET A 537 -27.39 -22.30 6.01
CA MET A 537 -26.42 -23.18 6.66
C MET A 537 -25.18 -23.39 5.77
N PRO A 538 -24.43 -22.32 5.43
CA PRO A 538 -23.32 -22.42 4.50
C PRO A 538 -22.14 -23.17 5.12
N PHE A 539 -21.31 -23.76 4.28
CA PHE A 539 -19.93 -24.02 4.71
C PHE A 539 -19.25 -22.71 5.09
N VAL A 540 -18.40 -22.74 6.11
CA VAL A 540 -17.58 -21.58 6.49
C VAL A 540 -16.08 -21.88 6.30
N TYR A 541 -15.28 -20.84 6.10
CA TYR A 541 -13.84 -21.00 5.91
C TYR A 541 -13.05 -19.78 6.43
N PRO A 542 -11.78 -19.96 6.82
CA PRO A 542 -10.93 -18.84 7.19
C PRO A 542 -10.57 -18.00 5.96
N SER A 543 -10.85 -16.70 6.04
CA SER A 543 -10.50 -15.71 5.02
C SER A 543 -9.82 -14.51 5.65
N ASN A 544 -8.84 -13.94 4.95
CA ASN A 544 -8.19 -12.69 5.33
C ASN A 544 -8.51 -11.54 4.35
N ILE A 545 -9.51 -11.73 3.48
CA ILE A 545 -10.00 -10.68 2.59
C ILE A 545 -10.71 -9.62 3.42
N ASP A 546 -10.14 -8.43 3.41
CA ASP A 546 -10.62 -7.25 4.12
C ASP A 546 -10.13 -6.03 3.32
N PRO A 547 -10.77 -5.77 2.16
CA PRO A 547 -10.31 -4.76 1.23
C PRO A 547 -10.46 -3.35 1.80
N GLN A 548 -9.46 -2.52 1.54
CA GLN A 548 -9.43 -1.13 1.98
C GLN A 548 -8.90 -0.20 0.89
N THR A 549 -9.24 1.07 0.98
CA THR A 549 -8.69 2.14 0.13
C THR A 549 -7.53 2.84 0.83
N LEU A 550 -6.77 3.61 0.05
CA LEU A 550 -5.74 4.49 0.58
C LEU A 550 -5.95 5.93 0.08
N PRO A 551 -5.95 6.94 0.95
CA PRO A 551 -6.08 8.33 0.53
C PRO A 551 -4.82 8.84 -0.18
N ALA A 552 -5.01 9.76 -1.12
CA ALA A 552 -3.98 10.34 -1.97
C ALA A 552 -2.79 10.92 -1.16
N GLU A 553 -3.06 11.42 0.04
CA GLU A 553 -2.06 11.97 0.97
C GLU A 553 -1.05 10.96 1.49
N LYS A 554 -1.37 9.65 1.49
CA LYS A 554 -0.45 8.57 1.89
C LYS A 554 0.45 8.12 0.74
N ILE A 555 0.19 8.61 -0.48
CA ILE A 555 1.04 8.40 -1.65
C ILE A 555 2.20 9.40 -1.58
N LEU A 556 3.41 8.86 -1.48
CA LEU A 556 4.67 9.59 -1.37
C LEU A 556 5.23 10.02 -2.72
N GLY A 557 4.90 9.29 -3.78
CA GLY A 557 5.38 9.55 -5.14
C GLY A 557 4.97 8.45 -6.12
N LEU A 558 5.30 8.64 -7.39
CA LEU A 558 5.13 7.63 -8.44
C LEU A 558 6.47 7.04 -8.85
N ALA A 559 6.58 5.72 -8.85
CA ALA A 559 7.75 5.01 -9.37
C ALA A 559 7.67 4.99 -10.91
N VAL A 560 8.50 5.80 -11.56
CA VAL A 560 8.40 6.02 -13.02
C VAL A 560 9.59 5.46 -13.79
N PHE A 561 10.71 5.19 -13.11
CA PHE A 561 11.95 4.84 -13.80
C PHE A 561 12.81 3.88 -12.96
N LYS A 562 13.31 2.82 -13.60
CA LYS A 562 14.33 1.91 -13.06
C LYS A 562 15.69 2.38 -13.55
N PHE A 563 16.59 2.70 -12.63
CA PHE A 563 17.95 3.13 -12.99
C PHE A 563 19.04 2.10 -12.62
N TRP A 564 18.68 1.06 -11.86
CA TRP A 564 19.59 -0.05 -11.52
C TRP A 564 18.80 -1.35 -11.35
N PRO A 565 19.34 -2.52 -11.75
CA PRO A 565 20.62 -2.71 -12.45
C PRO A 565 20.59 -2.19 -13.89
N PRO A 566 21.74 -1.93 -14.53
CA PRO A 566 21.78 -1.41 -15.91
C PRO A 566 21.06 -2.31 -16.91
N SER A 567 21.03 -3.62 -16.67
CA SER A 567 20.31 -4.59 -17.51
C SER A 567 18.78 -4.45 -17.47
N ARG A 568 18.22 -3.76 -16.47
CA ARG A 568 16.79 -3.50 -16.30
C ARG A 568 16.46 -2.00 -16.33
N PHE A 569 17.39 -1.19 -16.86
CA PHE A 569 17.28 0.26 -16.96
C PHE A 569 16.14 0.65 -17.92
N GLY A 570 15.26 1.56 -17.49
CA GLY A 570 14.18 2.05 -18.35
C GLY A 570 12.96 2.57 -17.59
N ALA A 571 12.04 3.16 -18.35
CA ALA A 571 10.77 3.62 -17.82
C ALA A 571 9.92 2.45 -17.30
N VAL A 572 9.14 2.72 -16.27
CA VAL A 572 8.14 1.80 -15.73
C VAL A 572 6.91 1.88 -16.63
N LYS A 573 6.43 0.72 -17.08
CA LYS A 573 5.23 0.60 -17.92
C LYS A 573 3.95 0.75 -17.10
#